data_AF-A0A7V3UPR8-F1
#
_entry.id   AF-A0A7V3UPR8-F1
#
_cell.length_a   1.000
_cell.length_b   1.000
_cell.length_c   1.000
_cell.angle_alpha   90.00
_cell.angle_beta   90.00
_cell.angle_gamma   90.00
#
_symmetry.space_group_name_H-M   'P 1'
#
loop_
_entity.id
_entity.type
_entity.pdbx_description
1 polymer ?
#
loop_
_entity_poly.entity_id
_entity_poly.type
_entity_poly.pdbx_seq_one_letter_code
_entity_poly.pdbx_strand_id
1 'polypeptide(L)'
;ANPYRTLEKAIEAAVSGNTVQAASGTYRVVSRPSIILKSGVILQGEDQATTILDAGVPLAVIGADNSTITGFTITGATTGISCSGSSVTITGNKILTPNGIDCDGGSTAVISNNTITGGGGNGISVRQTASPTITGNTITGKVVGILCQESSFPSISGNTITGNGQEGIRIEGTASADLGGGPKGSSGDNTLQGNGSFDLRNVTPQPIRAENNKWDHTTPASIDSSDIYDDDEGAALGIPGVSFGAVDFEPFK
;
A
#
# COMPACT_ATOMS: atom_id res chain seq x y z
N ALA A 1 -15.99 26.96 -17.19
CA ALA A 1 -15.80 25.61 -17.76
C ALA A 1 -17.16 24.94 -17.86
N ASN A 2 -17.42 24.16 -18.92
CA ASN A 2 -18.64 23.36 -19.02
C ASN A 2 -18.37 22.02 -18.31
N PRO A 3 -19.07 21.69 -17.21
CA PRO A 3 -18.80 20.48 -16.45
C PRO A 3 -19.12 19.24 -17.29
N TYR A 4 -18.24 18.24 -17.23
CA TYR A 4 -18.53 16.93 -17.82
C TYR A 4 -19.58 16.21 -16.97
N ARG A 5 -20.42 15.41 -17.63
CA ARG A 5 -21.44 14.60 -16.94
C ARG A 5 -20.84 13.44 -16.13
N THR A 6 -19.65 12.98 -16.48
CA THR A 6 -19.01 11.82 -15.86
C THR A 6 -17.49 12.01 -15.79
N LEU A 7 -16.82 11.28 -14.89
CA LEU A 7 -15.36 11.32 -14.73
C LEU A 7 -14.65 10.73 -15.95
N GLU A 8 -15.19 9.67 -16.52
CA GLU A 8 -14.65 8.99 -17.70
C GLU A 8 -14.48 9.96 -18.85
N LYS A 9 -15.52 10.77 -19.15
CA LYS A 9 -15.46 11.77 -20.22
C LYS A 9 -14.47 12.90 -19.92
N ALA A 10 -14.37 13.30 -18.65
CA ALA A 10 -13.41 14.34 -18.27
C ALA A 10 -11.96 13.84 -18.42
N ILE A 11 -11.70 12.59 -18.04
CA ILE A 11 -10.39 11.94 -18.19
C ILE A 11 -10.06 11.68 -19.66
N GLU A 12 -11.04 11.27 -20.46
CA GLU A 12 -10.88 11.08 -21.90
C GLU A 12 -10.52 12.40 -22.60
N ALA A 13 -11.08 13.53 -22.16
CA ALA A 13 -10.73 14.84 -22.69
C ALA A 13 -9.41 15.41 -22.14
N ALA A 14 -9.00 14.99 -20.94
CA ALA A 14 -7.79 15.47 -20.30
C ALA A 14 -6.52 15.04 -21.04
N VAL A 15 -5.51 15.89 -20.99
CA VAL A 15 -4.14 15.64 -21.44
C VAL A 15 -3.15 15.89 -20.31
N SER A 16 -1.89 15.50 -20.50
CA SER A 16 -0.82 15.72 -19.52
C SER A 16 -0.80 17.17 -19.01
N GLY A 17 -0.69 17.35 -17.70
CA GLY A 17 -0.76 18.63 -17.01
C GLY A 17 -2.18 19.12 -16.68
N ASN A 18 -3.23 18.45 -17.17
CA ASN A 18 -4.60 18.79 -16.78
C ASN A 18 -4.97 18.20 -15.42
N THR A 19 -5.88 18.90 -14.73
CA THR A 19 -6.56 18.40 -13.55
C THR A 19 -8.03 18.15 -13.88
N VAL A 20 -8.47 16.91 -13.68
CA VAL A 20 -9.88 16.52 -13.65
C VAL A 20 -10.36 16.69 -12.22
N GLN A 21 -11.10 17.78 -11.97
CA GLN A 21 -11.63 18.09 -10.66
C GLN A 21 -13.06 17.56 -10.50
N ALA A 22 -13.29 16.81 -9.43
CA ALA A 22 -14.59 16.32 -9.00
C ALA A 22 -15.06 17.09 -7.77
N ALA A 23 -16.23 17.73 -7.87
CA ALA A 23 -16.88 18.34 -6.71
C ALA A 23 -17.36 17.26 -5.73
N SER A 24 -17.79 17.66 -4.55
CA SER A 24 -18.51 16.78 -3.62
C SER A 24 -19.68 16.07 -4.33
N GLY A 25 -19.80 14.76 -4.10
CA GLY A 25 -20.81 13.94 -4.75
C GLY A 25 -20.36 12.49 -4.95
N THR A 26 -21.28 11.66 -5.44
CA THR A 26 -21.00 10.26 -5.77
C THR A 26 -20.90 10.06 -7.27
N TYR A 27 -19.73 9.63 -7.72
CA TYR A 27 -19.41 9.30 -9.10
C TYR A 27 -19.42 7.79 -9.24
N ARG A 28 -20.50 7.25 -9.84
CA ARG A 28 -20.63 5.82 -10.11
C ARG A 28 -20.13 5.51 -11.50
N VAL A 29 -19.17 4.60 -11.58
CA VAL A 29 -18.68 4.05 -12.85
C VAL A 29 -19.68 3.00 -13.31
N VAL A 30 -20.49 3.36 -14.31
CA VAL A 30 -21.62 2.53 -14.78
C VAL A 30 -21.34 1.83 -16.12
N SER A 31 -20.25 2.18 -16.80
CA SER A 31 -19.95 1.70 -18.15
C SER A 31 -18.44 1.65 -18.39
N ARG A 32 -17.99 0.66 -19.18
CA ARG A 32 -16.60 0.56 -19.62
C ARG A 32 -16.24 1.68 -20.63
N PRO A 33 -14.98 2.16 -20.65
CA PRO A 33 -13.81 1.70 -19.88
C PRO A 33 -13.81 2.14 -18.39
N SER A 34 -12.98 1.47 -17.57
CA SER A 34 -12.71 1.87 -16.17
C SER A 34 -12.20 3.32 -16.07
N ILE A 35 -12.04 3.82 -14.85
CA ILE A 35 -11.23 5.02 -14.60
C ILE A 35 -9.77 4.68 -14.88
N ILE A 36 -9.28 5.06 -16.06
CA ILE A 36 -7.90 4.86 -16.50
C ILE A 36 -7.30 6.24 -16.76
N LEU A 37 -6.34 6.64 -15.93
CA LEU A 37 -5.68 7.93 -16.11
C LEU A 37 -4.74 7.87 -17.32
N LYS A 38 -4.49 9.03 -17.90
CA LYS A 38 -3.39 9.24 -18.85
C LYS A 38 -2.20 9.80 -18.13
N SER A 39 -1.01 9.62 -18.70
CA SER A 39 0.22 10.14 -18.11
C SER A 39 0.13 11.65 -17.88
N GLY A 40 0.56 12.10 -16.69
CA GLY A 40 0.55 13.51 -16.30
C GLY A 40 -0.83 14.10 -15.94
N VAL A 41 -1.91 13.30 -15.94
CA VAL A 41 -3.25 13.79 -15.54
C VAL A 41 -3.43 13.68 -14.03
N ILE A 42 -4.00 14.72 -13.41
CA ILE A 42 -4.40 14.71 -12.00
C ILE A 42 -5.90 14.43 -11.93
N LEU A 43 -6.31 13.36 -11.26
CA LEU A 43 -7.69 13.10 -10.86
C LEU A 43 -7.84 13.54 -9.40
N GLN A 44 -8.59 14.61 -9.17
CA GLN A 44 -8.71 15.27 -7.88
C GLN A 44 -10.17 15.37 -7.42
N GLY A 45 -10.48 14.78 -6.27
CA GLY A 45 -11.70 15.03 -5.54
C GLY A 45 -11.56 16.27 -4.65
N GLU A 46 -12.68 16.96 -4.44
CA GLU A 46 -12.75 18.16 -3.60
C GLU A 46 -12.37 17.86 -2.15
N ASP A 47 -12.91 16.78 -1.59
CA ASP A 47 -12.62 16.30 -0.24
C ASP A 47 -12.90 14.80 -0.19
N GLN A 48 -11.95 14.01 0.32
CA GLN A 48 -12.11 12.56 0.45
C GLN A 48 -13.33 12.16 1.28
N ALA A 49 -13.79 13.01 2.21
CA ALA A 49 -14.97 12.74 3.03
C ALA A 49 -16.29 12.84 2.24
N THR A 50 -16.32 13.61 1.15
CA THR A 50 -17.57 13.95 0.43
C THR A 50 -17.55 13.62 -1.06
N THR A 51 -16.37 13.40 -1.64
CA THR A 51 -16.21 12.99 -3.04
C THR A 51 -15.98 11.49 -3.12
N ILE A 52 -17.04 10.75 -3.48
CA ILE A 52 -17.05 9.28 -3.53
C ILE A 52 -16.91 8.83 -4.97
N LEU A 53 -15.86 8.06 -5.26
CA LEU A 53 -15.68 7.30 -6.49
C LEU A 53 -16.08 5.84 -6.24
N ASP A 54 -17.28 5.48 -6.71
CA ASP A 54 -17.78 4.12 -6.73
C ASP A 54 -17.37 3.48 -8.06
N ALA A 55 -16.22 2.81 -8.05
CA ALA A 55 -15.54 2.31 -9.24
C ALA A 55 -16.20 1.05 -9.84
N GLY A 56 -17.10 0.39 -9.10
CA GLY A 56 -17.85 -0.77 -9.54
C GLY A 56 -17.01 -2.05 -9.73
N VAL A 57 -17.66 -3.21 -9.67
CA VAL A 57 -16.99 -4.51 -9.83
C VAL A 57 -16.80 -4.82 -11.31
N PRO A 58 -15.62 -5.31 -11.77
CA PRO A 58 -14.41 -5.62 -11.00
C PRO A 58 -13.32 -4.53 -11.09
N LEU A 59 -13.67 -3.28 -11.41
CA LEU A 59 -12.75 -2.32 -12.01
C LEU A 59 -11.98 -1.51 -10.95
N ALA A 60 -10.64 -1.61 -10.96
CA ALA A 60 -9.79 -0.69 -10.20
C ALA A 60 -9.71 0.69 -10.88
N VAL A 61 -9.39 1.72 -10.10
CA VAL A 61 -8.85 2.98 -10.64
C VAL A 61 -7.42 2.72 -11.09
N ILE A 62 -7.11 2.99 -12.35
CA ILE A 62 -5.80 2.67 -12.94
C ILE A 62 -4.97 3.95 -13.06
N GLY A 63 -3.86 3.99 -12.32
CA GLY A 63 -2.88 5.05 -12.39
C GLY A 63 -1.93 4.89 -13.58
N ALA A 64 -1.50 6.02 -14.14
CA ALA A 64 -0.50 6.10 -15.21
C ALA A 64 0.74 6.90 -14.77
N ASP A 65 1.78 6.91 -15.61
CA ASP A 65 3.02 7.62 -15.31
C ASP A 65 2.80 9.10 -15.02
N ASN A 66 3.39 9.61 -13.94
CA ASN A 66 3.30 11.00 -13.52
C ASN A 66 1.86 11.49 -13.33
N SER A 67 0.89 10.58 -13.22
CA SER A 67 -0.49 10.92 -12.89
C SER A 67 -0.66 11.05 -11.38
N THR A 68 -1.76 11.66 -10.93
CA THR A 68 -2.07 11.75 -9.50
C THR A 68 -3.52 11.38 -9.25
N ILE A 69 -3.78 10.61 -8.20
CA ILE A 69 -5.13 10.30 -7.70
C ILE A 69 -5.21 10.81 -6.27
N THR A 70 -6.10 11.76 -5.99
CA THR A 70 -6.20 12.41 -4.68
C THR A 70 -7.60 12.86 -4.31
N GLY A 71 -7.90 12.89 -3.00
CA GLY A 71 -9.11 13.52 -2.47
C GLY A 71 -10.39 12.72 -2.69
N PHE A 72 -10.31 11.40 -2.89
CA PHE A 72 -11.48 10.54 -3.06
C PHE A 72 -11.67 9.58 -1.88
N THR A 73 -12.93 9.31 -1.54
CA THR A 73 -13.30 7.98 -1.02
C THR A 73 -13.50 7.03 -2.20
N ILE A 74 -12.76 5.92 -2.26
CA ILE A 74 -12.85 4.91 -3.33
C ILE A 74 -13.52 3.64 -2.80
N THR A 75 -14.56 3.18 -3.50
CA THR A 75 -15.37 2.02 -3.12
C THR A 75 -15.86 1.24 -4.36
N GLY A 76 -16.61 0.16 -4.14
CA GLY A 76 -17.31 -0.60 -5.18
C GLY A 76 -16.44 -1.56 -6.00
N ALA A 77 -15.12 -1.37 -6.00
CA ALA A 77 -14.17 -2.24 -6.68
C ALA A 77 -13.63 -3.36 -5.79
N THR A 78 -13.13 -4.43 -6.41
CA THR A 78 -12.39 -5.50 -5.71
C THR A 78 -11.00 -5.02 -5.28
N THR A 79 -10.34 -4.27 -6.16
CA THR A 79 -9.07 -3.57 -5.91
C THR A 79 -9.32 -2.08 -6.09
N GLY A 80 -8.96 -1.26 -5.12
CA GLY A 80 -9.23 0.18 -5.15
C GLY A 80 -8.44 0.88 -6.24
N ILE A 81 -7.12 0.79 -6.18
CA ILE A 81 -6.21 1.42 -7.15
C ILE A 81 -5.16 0.41 -7.63
N SER A 82 -4.92 0.39 -8.94
CA SER A 82 -3.83 -0.37 -9.56
C SER A 82 -2.77 0.57 -10.15
N CYS A 83 -1.51 0.26 -9.90
CA CYS A 83 -0.31 1.01 -10.29
C CYS A 83 0.62 0.23 -11.23
N SER A 84 0.10 -0.73 -12.01
CA SER A 84 0.89 -1.66 -12.83
C SER A 84 1.93 -0.97 -13.73
N GLY A 85 3.21 -1.13 -13.40
CA GLY A 85 4.33 -0.56 -14.15
C GLY A 85 4.32 0.96 -14.31
N SER A 86 3.63 1.68 -13.41
CA SER A 86 3.50 3.14 -13.50
C SER A 86 4.11 3.89 -12.33
N SER A 87 4.40 5.18 -12.54
CA SER A 87 4.90 6.13 -11.53
C SER A 87 3.80 7.04 -10.92
N VAL A 88 2.58 6.52 -10.77
CA VAL A 88 1.44 7.29 -10.23
C VAL A 88 1.68 7.76 -8.79
N THR A 89 1.23 8.97 -8.47
CA THR A 89 1.11 9.46 -7.08
C THR A 89 -0.31 9.21 -6.56
N ILE A 90 -0.44 8.49 -5.46
CA ILE A 90 -1.70 8.18 -4.79
C ILE A 90 -1.64 8.82 -3.41
N THR A 91 -2.41 9.89 -3.20
CA THR A 91 -2.33 10.66 -1.95
C THR A 91 -3.66 11.12 -1.41
N GLY A 92 -3.82 11.12 -0.08
CA GLY A 92 -4.99 11.74 0.56
C GLY A 92 -6.33 11.11 0.14
N ASN A 93 -6.34 9.79 -0.05
CA ASN A 93 -7.56 9.05 -0.38
C ASN A 93 -8.00 8.16 0.78
N LYS A 94 -9.30 7.90 0.85
CA LYS A 94 -9.91 6.89 1.72
C LYS A 94 -10.32 5.68 0.87
N ILE A 95 -9.65 4.56 1.02
CA ILE A 95 -9.87 3.37 0.18
C ILE A 95 -10.59 2.30 1.01
N LEU A 96 -11.78 1.90 0.57
CA LEU A 96 -12.71 1.03 1.31
C LEU A 96 -12.94 -0.33 0.62
N THR A 97 -12.12 -0.66 -0.37
CA THR A 97 -12.22 -1.89 -1.17
C THR A 97 -11.53 -3.06 -0.48
N PRO A 98 -11.87 -4.33 -0.79
CA PRO A 98 -11.22 -5.49 -0.18
C PRO A 98 -9.70 -5.45 -0.30
N ASN A 99 -9.18 -5.32 -1.53
CA ASN A 99 -7.77 -4.99 -1.78
C ASN A 99 -7.65 -3.48 -1.94
N GLY A 100 -6.74 -2.84 -1.20
CA GLY A 100 -6.59 -1.38 -1.24
C GLY A 100 -5.88 -0.89 -2.49
N ILE A 101 -4.55 -0.98 -2.49
CA ILE A 101 -3.68 -0.56 -3.59
C ILE A 101 -2.82 -1.74 -4.04
N ASP A 102 -2.65 -1.90 -5.35
CA ASP A 102 -1.90 -2.98 -5.94
C ASP A 102 -0.87 -2.46 -6.95
N CYS A 103 0.41 -2.59 -6.61
CA CYS A 103 1.54 -2.19 -7.44
C CYS A 103 2.35 -3.41 -7.87
N ASP A 104 2.44 -3.62 -9.18
CA ASP A 104 3.24 -4.65 -9.82
C ASP A 104 4.01 -4.06 -11.02
N GLY A 105 4.65 -4.91 -11.83
CA GLY A 105 5.19 -4.52 -13.13
C GLY A 105 6.34 -3.51 -13.11
N GLY A 106 7.13 -3.42 -12.05
CA GLY A 106 8.20 -2.43 -11.92
C GLY A 106 7.71 -1.03 -11.54
N SER A 107 6.48 -0.92 -11.02
CA SER A 107 5.91 0.35 -10.53
C SER A 107 6.85 1.07 -9.55
N THR A 108 6.94 2.39 -9.68
CA THR A 108 7.65 3.30 -8.78
C THR A 108 6.69 4.28 -8.11
N ALA A 109 5.44 3.85 -7.90
CA ALA A 109 4.38 4.69 -7.35
C ALA A 109 4.77 5.34 -6.01
N VAL A 110 4.22 6.53 -5.77
CA VAL A 110 4.28 7.21 -4.47
C VAL A 110 2.92 7.07 -3.80
N ILE A 111 2.87 6.34 -2.69
CA ILE A 111 1.63 6.06 -1.95
C ILE A 111 1.74 6.76 -0.60
N SER A 112 1.00 7.86 -0.41
CA SER A 112 1.14 8.65 0.82
C SER A 112 -0.15 9.17 1.42
N ASN A 113 -0.21 9.28 2.75
CA ASN A 113 -1.34 9.91 3.46
C ASN A 113 -2.72 9.33 3.09
N ASN A 114 -2.79 8.05 2.72
CA ASN A 114 -4.05 7.38 2.44
C ASN A 114 -4.58 6.68 3.70
N THR A 115 -5.90 6.65 3.85
CA THR A 115 -6.58 5.80 4.83
C THR A 115 -7.11 4.57 4.11
N ILE A 116 -6.55 3.40 4.38
CA ILE A 116 -6.91 2.14 3.74
C ILE A 116 -7.57 1.24 4.77
N THR A 117 -8.85 0.94 4.56
CA THR A 117 -9.65 0.12 5.47
C THR A 117 -10.68 -0.72 4.71
N GLY A 118 -11.54 -1.44 5.42
CA GLY A 118 -12.46 -2.42 4.85
C GLY A 118 -11.83 -3.80 4.71
N GLY A 119 -12.62 -4.86 4.87
CA GLY A 119 -12.11 -6.22 5.04
C GLY A 119 -12.00 -7.07 3.76
N GLY A 120 -11.34 -8.23 3.89
CA GLY A 120 -11.35 -9.32 2.92
C GLY A 120 -10.12 -9.45 2.01
N GLY A 121 -9.17 -8.52 2.09
CA GLY A 121 -7.93 -8.54 1.29
C GLY A 121 -6.80 -7.75 1.92
N ASN A 122 -5.76 -7.47 1.11
CA ASN A 122 -4.56 -6.76 1.56
C ASN A 122 -4.75 -5.24 1.50
N GLY A 123 -4.07 -4.49 2.36
CA GLY A 123 -4.04 -3.03 2.30
C GLY A 123 -3.27 -2.54 1.08
N ILE A 124 -1.98 -2.83 1.02
CA ILE A 124 -1.11 -2.53 -0.12
C ILE A 124 -0.38 -3.81 -0.53
N SER A 125 -0.49 -4.20 -1.79
CA SER A 125 0.28 -5.30 -2.37
C SER A 125 1.39 -4.74 -3.27
N VAL A 126 2.62 -5.21 -3.06
CA VAL A 126 3.80 -4.87 -3.86
C VAL A 126 4.41 -6.15 -4.42
N ARG A 127 4.41 -6.29 -5.74
CA ARG A 127 4.71 -7.57 -6.41
C ARG A 127 5.69 -7.38 -7.56
N GLN A 128 6.21 -8.49 -8.09
CA GLN A 128 7.20 -8.50 -9.17
C GLN A 128 8.43 -7.65 -8.81
N THR A 129 8.80 -6.70 -9.66
CA THR A 129 9.94 -5.79 -9.47
C THR A 129 9.50 -4.40 -8.98
N ALA A 130 8.26 -4.26 -8.50
CA ALA A 130 7.75 -2.97 -8.03
C ALA A 130 8.56 -2.46 -6.82
N SER A 131 8.77 -1.15 -6.79
CA SER A 131 9.60 -0.45 -5.82
C SER A 131 8.97 0.90 -5.43
N PRO A 132 7.73 0.90 -4.90
CA PRO A 132 7.05 2.12 -4.51
C PRO A 132 7.64 2.74 -3.24
N THR A 133 7.34 4.02 -3.03
CA THR A 133 7.53 4.70 -1.73
C THR A 133 6.19 4.76 -1.01
N ILE A 134 6.13 4.20 0.20
CA ILE A 134 4.91 4.05 0.99
C ILE A 134 5.08 4.82 2.30
N THR A 135 4.43 6.00 2.42
CA THR A 135 4.69 6.90 3.53
C THR A 135 3.44 7.51 4.17
N GLY A 136 3.34 7.51 5.49
CA GLY A 136 2.28 8.25 6.19
C GLY A 136 0.87 7.68 5.98
N ASN A 137 0.74 6.42 5.56
CA ASN A 137 -0.56 5.80 5.35
C ASN A 137 -1.10 5.22 6.67
N THR A 138 -2.43 5.21 6.82
CA THR A 138 -3.13 4.51 7.91
C THR A 138 -3.81 3.28 7.33
N ILE A 139 -3.41 2.09 7.75
CA ILE A 139 -3.89 0.81 7.23
C ILE A 139 -4.47 -0.03 8.37
N THR A 140 -5.76 -0.32 8.32
CA THR A 140 -6.47 -1.00 9.41
C THR A 140 -7.53 -1.97 8.92
N GLY A 141 -7.77 -3.05 9.67
CA GLY A 141 -8.84 -4.01 9.39
C GLY A 141 -8.67 -4.80 8.09
N LYS A 142 -7.44 -4.89 7.57
CA LYS A 142 -7.08 -5.75 6.43
C LYS A 142 -6.71 -7.15 6.88
N VAL A 143 -6.56 -8.08 5.94
CA VAL A 143 -5.95 -9.38 6.24
C VAL A 143 -4.46 -9.18 6.51
N VAL A 144 -3.75 -8.64 5.52
CA VAL A 144 -2.37 -8.16 5.64
C VAL A 144 -2.36 -6.66 5.39
N GLY A 145 -1.68 -5.88 6.23
CA GLY A 145 -1.54 -4.45 6.03
C GLY A 145 -0.77 -4.12 4.75
N ILE A 146 0.49 -4.54 4.66
CA ILE A 146 1.33 -4.45 3.46
C ILE A 146 1.92 -5.83 3.13
N LEU A 147 1.71 -6.29 1.90
CA LEU A 147 2.26 -7.55 1.37
C LEU A 147 3.33 -7.25 0.32
N CYS A 148 4.56 -7.72 0.55
CA CYS A 148 5.68 -7.63 -0.39
C CYS A 148 6.05 -9.03 -0.89
N GLN A 149 6.04 -9.23 -2.20
CA GLN A 149 6.28 -10.54 -2.83
C GLN A 149 7.32 -10.45 -3.96
N GLU A 150 7.76 -11.62 -4.41
CA GLU A 150 8.63 -11.80 -5.57
C GLU A 150 9.96 -11.04 -5.44
N SER A 151 10.30 -10.07 -6.30
CA SER A 151 11.55 -9.29 -6.22
C SER A 151 11.29 -7.83 -5.86
N SER A 152 10.19 -7.57 -5.14
CA SER A 152 9.78 -6.21 -4.82
C SER A 152 10.74 -5.55 -3.82
N PHE A 153 10.88 -4.23 -3.94
CA PHE A 153 11.86 -3.46 -3.19
C PHE A 153 11.30 -2.11 -2.70
N PRO A 154 10.22 -2.09 -1.90
CA PRO A 154 9.58 -0.85 -1.45
C PRO A 154 10.37 -0.14 -0.34
N SER A 155 10.20 1.18 -0.24
CA SER A 155 10.57 1.99 0.93
C SER A 155 9.32 2.26 1.76
N ILE A 156 9.34 1.93 3.06
CA ILE A 156 8.16 1.97 3.94
C ILE A 156 8.49 2.78 5.19
N SER A 157 7.89 3.96 5.35
CA SER A 157 8.16 4.86 6.49
C SER A 157 6.94 5.59 7.03
N GLY A 158 6.90 5.87 8.33
CA GLY A 158 5.87 6.73 8.94
C GLY A 158 4.44 6.20 8.83
N ASN A 159 4.23 4.93 8.52
CA ASN A 159 2.88 4.37 8.37
C ASN A 159 2.32 3.92 9.72
N THR A 160 1.01 4.00 9.90
CA THR A 160 0.28 3.40 11.02
C THR A 160 -0.46 2.16 10.51
N ILE A 161 -0.01 0.97 10.89
CA ILE A 161 -0.51 -0.31 10.39
C ILE A 161 -0.94 -1.15 11.58
N THR A 162 -2.25 -1.13 11.86
CA THR A 162 -2.77 -1.66 13.13
C THR A 162 -4.07 -2.40 12.96
N GLY A 163 -4.33 -3.40 13.81
CA GLY A 163 -5.62 -4.11 13.83
C GLY A 163 -5.90 -4.87 12.54
N ASN A 164 -4.88 -5.37 11.86
CA ASN A 164 -5.03 -6.25 10.70
C ASN A 164 -5.12 -7.71 11.18
N GLY A 165 -5.92 -8.52 10.47
CA GLY A 165 -6.35 -9.84 10.93
C GLY A 165 -5.25 -10.92 10.92
N GLN A 166 -4.18 -10.73 10.16
CA GLN A 166 -3.02 -11.63 10.14
C GLN A 166 -1.75 -10.84 10.44
N GLU A 167 -1.10 -10.26 9.44
CA GLU A 167 0.16 -9.55 9.64
C GLU A 167 0.04 -8.05 9.35
N GLY A 168 0.82 -7.24 10.08
CA GLY A 168 0.99 -5.83 9.73
C GLY A 168 1.70 -5.71 8.39
N ILE A 169 2.91 -6.27 8.30
CA ILE A 169 3.70 -6.37 7.08
C ILE A 169 4.15 -7.81 6.87
N ARG A 170 3.98 -8.33 5.65
CA ARG A 170 4.48 -9.65 5.25
C ARG A 170 5.41 -9.52 4.05
N ILE A 171 6.58 -10.16 4.14
CA ILE A 171 7.62 -10.12 3.12
C ILE A 171 7.97 -11.56 2.73
N GLU A 172 7.85 -11.90 1.45
CA GLU A 172 8.08 -13.26 0.97
C GLU A 172 8.71 -13.33 -0.43
N GLY A 173 9.17 -14.52 -0.81
CA GLY A 173 9.95 -14.73 -2.02
C GLY A 173 11.37 -14.17 -1.86
N THR A 174 11.74 -13.23 -2.73
CA THR A 174 13.04 -12.52 -2.73
C THR A 174 12.87 -11.02 -2.50
N ALA A 175 11.73 -10.59 -1.97
CA ALA A 175 11.46 -9.19 -1.71
C ALA A 175 12.42 -8.65 -0.63
N SER A 176 12.73 -7.37 -0.68
CA SER A 176 13.65 -6.73 0.26
C SER A 176 13.10 -5.36 0.64
N ALA A 177 12.05 -5.33 1.46
CA ALA A 177 11.50 -4.05 1.91
C ALA A 177 12.50 -3.32 2.82
N ASP A 178 12.60 -1.99 2.67
CA ASP A 178 13.34 -1.13 3.58
C ASP A 178 12.35 -0.43 4.53
N LEU A 179 12.31 -0.90 5.76
CA LEU A 179 11.49 -0.37 6.84
C LEU A 179 12.31 0.53 7.79
N GLY A 180 13.53 0.93 7.42
CA GLY A 180 14.37 1.81 8.24
C GLY A 180 15.84 1.41 8.20
N GLY A 181 16.74 2.36 7.90
CA GLY A 181 18.20 2.13 7.91
C GLY A 181 18.74 1.38 6.68
N GLY A 182 17.86 1.01 5.75
CA GLY A 182 18.24 0.30 4.54
C GLY A 182 18.69 1.19 3.37
N PRO A 183 19.05 0.55 2.24
CA PRO A 183 19.59 1.22 1.05
C PRO A 183 18.60 2.11 0.30
N LYS A 184 17.30 2.02 0.57
CA LYS A 184 16.28 2.92 0.00
C LYS A 184 16.13 4.20 0.81
N GLY A 185 16.82 4.30 1.95
CA GLY A 185 16.81 5.47 2.81
C GLY A 185 15.48 5.65 3.53
N SER A 186 14.75 4.56 3.80
CA SER A 186 13.60 4.65 4.70
C SER A 186 14.06 5.12 6.08
N SER A 187 13.31 6.04 6.69
CA SER A 187 13.54 6.45 8.08
C SER A 187 12.99 5.46 9.10
N GLY A 188 12.20 4.47 8.63
CA GLY A 188 11.33 3.68 9.49
C GLY A 188 10.22 4.55 10.04
N ASP A 189 10.12 4.68 11.36
CA ASP A 189 9.05 5.42 12.04
C ASP A 189 7.65 4.84 11.78
N ASN A 190 7.55 3.57 11.38
CA ASN A 190 6.27 2.90 11.27
C ASN A 190 5.76 2.51 12.66
N THR A 191 4.44 2.55 12.84
CA THR A 191 3.75 1.99 14.00
C THR A 191 3.02 0.73 13.56
N LEU A 192 3.54 -0.41 13.98
CA LEU A 192 3.01 -1.74 13.70
C LEU A 192 2.52 -2.28 15.05
N GLN A 193 1.20 -2.29 15.27
CA GLN A 193 0.63 -2.62 16.57
C GLN A 193 -0.73 -3.32 16.47
N GLY A 194 -0.99 -4.29 17.33
CA GLY A 194 -2.25 -5.01 17.45
C GLY A 194 -2.63 -5.73 16.16
N ASN A 195 -1.65 -6.15 15.37
CA ASN A 195 -1.89 -7.04 14.23
C ASN A 195 -2.01 -8.49 14.73
N GLY A 196 -2.64 -9.36 13.93
CA GLY A 196 -3.09 -10.68 14.36
C GLY A 196 -1.98 -11.61 14.84
N SER A 197 -1.27 -12.23 13.91
CA SER A 197 -0.22 -13.21 14.20
C SER A 197 1.12 -12.54 14.53
N PHE A 198 1.49 -11.50 13.76
CA PHE A 198 2.77 -10.79 13.86
C PHE A 198 2.61 -9.37 13.31
N ASP A 199 3.37 -8.42 13.83
CA ASP A 199 3.50 -7.08 13.26
C ASP A 199 4.32 -7.11 11.97
N LEU A 200 5.41 -7.88 11.94
CA LEU A 200 6.25 -8.09 10.77
C LEU A 200 6.58 -9.58 10.60
N ARG A 201 6.34 -10.11 9.39
CA ARG A 201 6.69 -11.47 9.03
C ARG A 201 7.64 -11.49 7.84
N ASN A 202 8.90 -11.86 8.09
CA ASN A 202 9.90 -12.11 7.05
C ASN A 202 10.01 -13.61 6.77
N VAL A 203 9.57 -14.04 5.59
CA VAL A 203 9.82 -15.41 5.10
C VAL A 203 10.71 -15.42 3.86
N THR A 204 11.50 -14.37 3.67
CA THR A 204 12.55 -14.32 2.67
C THR A 204 13.86 -14.86 3.26
N PRO A 205 14.81 -15.33 2.44
CA PRO A 205 16.14 -15.70 2.91
C PRO A 205 17.04 -14.48 3.18
N GLN A 206 16.57 -13.26 2.91
CA GLN A 206 17.37 -12.04 3.05
C GLN A 206 17.02 -11.33 4.36
N PRO A 207 18.02 -10.71 5.03
CA PRO A 207 17.74 -9.85 6.15
C PRO A 207 16.91 -8.63 5.75
N ILE A 208 16.04 -8.18 6.65
CA ILE A 208 15.20 -6.99 6.47
C ILE A 208 15.63 -5.91 7.45
N ARG A 209 15.77 -4.68 6.94
CA ARG A 209 16.11 -3.52 7.76
C ARG A 209 14.82 -2.85 8.25
N ALA A 210 14.66 -2.76 9.56
CA ALA A 210 13.44 -2.29 10.23
C ALA A 210 13.77 -1.40 11.45
N GLU A 211 14.81 -0.57 11.32
CA GLU A 211 15.21 0.36 12.37
C GLU A 211 14.14 1.44 12.61
N ASN A 212 14.06 1.96 13.84
CA ASN A 212 13.20 3.07 14.25
C ASN A 212 11.69 2.83 14.13
N ASN A 213 11.24 1.57 14.20
CA ASN A 213 9.81 1.26 14.22
C ASN A 213 9.28 1.09 15.65
N LYS A 214 7.96 1.26 15.79
CA LYS A 214 7.20 1.05 17.03
C LYS A 214 6.39 -0.24 16.91
N TRP A 215 6.53 -1.09 17.91
CA TRP A 215 5.95 -2.43 17.99
C TRP A 215 4.91 -2.50 19.13
N ASP A 216 4.25 -3.64 19.28
CA ASP A 216 3.39 -3.92 20.42
C ASP A 216 4.16 -3.99 21.75
N HIS A 217 5.42 -4.41 21.69
CA HIS A 217 6.30 -4.49 22.85
C HIS A 217 7.50 -3.53 22.79
N THR A 218 8.18 -3.37 23.92
CA THR A 218 9.28 -2.40 24.09
C THR A 218 10.63 -3.03 24.45
N THR A 219 10.69 -4.36 24.64
CA THR A 219 11.95 -5.04 24.92
C THR A 219 12.34 -5.87 23.70
N PRO A 220 13.63 -5.91 23.31
CA PRO A 220 14.07 -6.69 22.15
C PRO A 220 13.59 -8.14 22.22
N ALA A 221 13.76 -8.81 23.35
CA ALA A 221 13.34 -10.20 23.53
C ALA A 221 11.83 -10.43 23.33
N SER A 222 10.97 -9.49 23.74
CA SER A 222 9.53 -9.63 23.51
C SER A 222 9.15 -9.33 22.06
N ILE A 223 9.74 -8.28 21.48
CA ILE A 223 9.50 -7.88 20.08
C ILE A 223 9.84 -9.05 19.15
N ASP A 224 11.03 -9.61 19.33
CA ASP A 224 11.55 -10.77 18.61
C ASP A 224 10.54 -11.93 18.67
N SER A 225 10.16 -12.33 19.88
CA SER A 225 9.33 -13.53 20.08
C SER A 225 7.83 -13.42 19.75
N SER A 226 7.27 -12.22 19.62
CA SER A 226 5.81 -12.02 19.49
C SER A 226 5.37 -11.08 18.37
N ASP A 227 6.20 -10.11 18.02
CA ASP A 227 5.85 -9.06 17.06
C ASP A 227 6.49 -9.37 15.70
N ILE A 228 7.60 -10.11 15.70
CA ILE A 228 8.37 -10.47 14.52
C ILE A 228 8.30 -11.99 14.30
N TYR A 229 8.32 -12.38 13.03
CA TYR A 229 8.57 -13.75 12.61
C TYR A 229 9.69 -13.74 11.57
N ASP A 230 10.84 -14.36 11.86
CA ASP A 230 11.99 -14.38 10.96
C ASP A 230 12.87 -15.67 11.07
N ASP A 231 14.19 -15.53 11.22
CA ASP A 231 15.17 -16.62 11.06
C ASP A 231 15.24 -17.58 12.25
N ASP A 232 14.96 -17.12 13.46
CA ASP A 232 14.98 -17.96 14.64
C ASP A 232 13.66 -18.76 14.83
N GLU A 233 12.49 -18.23 14.43
CA GLU A 233 11.25 -19.02 14.35
C GLU A 233 11.27 -20.04 13.21
N GLY A 234 11.94 -19.72 12.10
CA GLY A 234 12.13 -20.63 10.98
C GLY A 234 12.84 -21.92 11.37
N ALA A 235 13.84 -21.82 12.25
CA ALA A 235 14.59 -22.96 12.76
C ALA A 235 13.72 -23.88 13.64
N ALA A 236 12.73 -23.34 14.36
CA ALA A 236 11.82 -24.10 15.22
C ALA A 236 10.88 -25.03 14.43
N LEU A 237 10.58 -24.74 13.16
CA LEU A 237 9.73 -25.58 12.32
C LEU A 237 10.46 -26.79 11.71
N GLY A 238 11.79 -26.88 11.87
CA GLY A 238 12.57 -28.06 11.48
C GLY A 238 12.49 -28.42 10.00
N ILE A 239 12.11 -27.49 9.11
CA ILE A 239 11.97 -27.72 7.67
C ILE A 239 13.39 -27.72 7.06
N PRO A 240 13.92 -28.86 6.60
CA PRO A 240 15.28 -28.93 6.08
C PRO A 240 15.42 -28.05 4.83
N GLY A 241 16.39 -27.13 4.84
CA GLY A 241 16.72 -26.29 3.69
C GLY A 241 15.96 -24.97 3.57
N VAL A 242 15.12 -24.62 4.54
CA VAL A 242 14.51 -23.29 4.64
C VAL A 242 15.26 -22.48 5.72
N SER A 243 15.93 -21.41 5.30
CA SER A 243 16.46 -20.37 6.20
C SER A 243 15.76 -19.09 5.85
N PHE A 244 15.06 -18.49 6.81
CA PHE A 244 14.63 -17.10 6.70
C PHE A 244 15.82 -16.19 7.08
N GLY A 245 15.74 -14.91 6.72
CA GLY A 245 16.73 -13.91 7.14
C GLY A 245 16.22 -13.11 8.32
N ALA A 246 17.11 -12.67 9.20
CA ALA A 246 16.78 -11.85 10.36
C ALA A 246 16.10 -10.51 10.00
N VAL A 247 15.38 -9.94 10.94
CA VAL A 247 14.95 -8.54 10.94
C VAL A 247 15.90 -7.74 11.84
N ASP A 248 16.56 -6.75 11.26
CA ASP A 248 17.38 -5.80 12.01
C ASP A 248 16.53 -4.60 12.42
N PHE A 249 16.03 -4.61 13.66
CA PHE A 249 15.09 -3.63 14.20
C PHE A 249 15.71 -2.61 15.16
N GLU A 250 17.03 -2.64 15.36
CA GLU A 250 17.73 -1.72 16.25
C GLU A 250 18.26 -0.49 15.50
N PRO A 251 18.10 0.74 16.02
CA PRO A 251 17.49 1.11 17.30
C PRO A 251 15.95 1.19 17.25
N PHE A 252 15.27 0.92 18.38
CA PHE A 252 13.81 1.09 18.52
C PHE A 252 13.38 2.48 19.04
N LYS A 253 12.11 2.87 18.83
CA LYS A 253 11.50 4.15 19.27
C LYS A 253 10.16 3.99 19.98
#